data_AF-A0A0F9J2J9-F1
#
_entry.id   AF-A0A0F9J2J9-F1
#
_cell.length_a   1.000
_cell.length_b   1.000
_cell.length_c   1.000
_cell.angle_alpha   90.00
_cell.angle_beta   90.00
_cell.angle_gamma   90.00
#
_symmetry.space_group_name_H-M   'P 1'
#
loop_
_entity.id
_entity.type
_entity.pdbx_description
1 polymer ?
#
loop_
_entity_poly.entity_id
_entity_poly.type
_entity_poly.pdbx_seq_one_letter_code
_entity_poly.pdbx_strand_id
1 'polypeptide(L)'
;MEQSELMGLIIKVFESLKIPYMITGSQASAYYGEPRFTRDIDVVTELKEEQVDDFSRFFPGNEFYCDKEMIKAEIKRRGQFNIIHSL
;
A
#
# COMPACT_ATOMS: atom_id res chain seq x y z
N MET A 1 10.02 -2.21 -11.13
CA MET A 1 9.02 -1.13 -11.30
C MET A 1 9.61 0.16 -10.74
N GLU A 2 9.41 1.28 -11.42
CA GLU A 2 9.71 2.60 -10.88
C GLU A 2 8.71 2.98 -9.77
N GLN A 3 9.08 3.90 -8.88
CA GLN A 3 8.22 4.32 -7.76
C GLN A 3 6.87 4.90 -8.23
N SER A 4 6.86 5.60 -9.37
CA SER A 4 5.63 6.15 -9.98
C SER A 4 4.70 5.04 -10.51
N GLU A 5 5.27 3.99 -11.09
CA GLU A 5 4.50 2.82 -11.56
C GLU A 5 3.89 2.07 -10.38
N LEU A 6 4.66 1.90 -9.29
CA LEU A 6 4.17 1.26 -8.07
C LEU A 6 3.07 2.09 -7.41
N MET A 7 3.23 3.41 -7.35
CA MET A 7 2.17 4.33 -6.88
C MET A 7 0.89 4.19 -7.72
N GLY A 8 1.02 4.15 -9.05
CA GLY A 8 -0.10 3.96 -9.97
C GLY A 8 -0.82 2.62 -9.75
N LEU A 9 -0.07 1.54 -9.52
CA LEU A 9 -0.63 0.24 -9.15
C LEU A 9 -1.42 0.35 -7.84
N ILE A 10 -0.81 0.91 -6.78
CA ILE A 10 -1.44 1.04 -5.45
C ILE A 10 -2.75 1.83 -5.52
N ILE A 11 -2.74 2.99 -6.20
CA ILE A 11 -3.94 3.81 -6.42
C ILE A 11 -5.01 2.98 -7.14
N LYS A 12 -4.64 2.30 -8.23
CA LYS A 12 -5.58 1.46 -8.99
C LYS A 12 -6.21 0.37 -8.11
N VAL A 13 -5.46 -0.25 -7.20
CA VAL A 13 -5.99 -1.26 -6.27
C VAL A 13 -7.05 -0.65 -5.37
N PHE A 14 -6.72 0.46 -4.70
CA PHE A 14 -7.64 1.10 -3.76
C PHE A 14 -8.91 1.61 -4.45
N GLU A 15 -8.79 2.24 -5.61
CA GLU A 15 -9.94 2.71 -6.40
C GLU A 15 -10.82 1.53 -6.89
N SER A 16 -10.21 0.45 -7.37
CA SER A 16 -10.93 -0.73 -7.87
C SER A 16 -11.74 -1.41 -6.76
N LEU A 17 -11.20 -1.43 -5.55
CA LEU A 17 -11.84 -2.05 -4.38
C LEU A 17 -12.66 -1.06 -3.54
N LYS A 18 -12.72 0.21 -3.96
CA LYS A 18 -13.38 1.32 -3.24
C LYS A 18 -12.92 1.42 -1.78
N ILE A 19 -11.63 1.23 -1.56
CA ILE A 19 -11.02 1.32 -0.24
C ILE A 19 -10.61 2.79 -0.03
N PRO A 20 -11.09 3.47 1.02
CA PRO A 20 -10.62 4.80 1.37
C PRO A 20 -9.12 4.78 1.67
N TYR A 21 -8.38 5.76 1.13
CA TYR A 21 -6.95 5.89 1.35
C TYR A 21 -6.51 7.36 1.34
N MET A 22 -5.33 7.59 1.91
CA MET A 22 -4.65 8.87 1.88
C MET A 22 -3.16 8.61 1.69
N ILE A 23 -2.58 9.19 0.64
CA ILE A 23 -1.13 9.21 0.45
C ILE A 23 -0.51 10.09 1.52
N THR A 24 0.52 9.58 2.20
CA THR A 24 1.21 10.28 3.28
C THR A 24 2.72 10.20 3.09
N GLY A 25 3.47 10.49 4.14
CA GLY A 25 4.92 10.37 4.16
C GLY A 25 5.60 11.30 3.18
N SER A 26 6.72 10.84 2.63
CA SER A 26 7.60 11.64 1.77
C SER A 26 6.90 12.16 0.51
N GLN A 27 6.00 11.38 -0.07
CA GLN A 27 5.25 11.74 -1.28
C GLN A 27 4.30 12.91 -1.01
N ALA A 28 3.60 12.89 0.12
CA ALA A 28 2.75 14.02 0.54
C ALA A 28 3.60 15.25 0.89
N SER A 29 4.72 15.07 1.61
CA SER A 29 5.62 16.18 1.94
C SER A 29 6.26 16.82 0.70
N ALA A 30 6.58 16.05 -0.33
CA ALA A 30 7.12 16.59 -1.58
C ALA A 30 6.13 17.51 -2.31
N TYR A 31 4.82 17.30 -2.14
CA TYR A 31 3.79 18.13 -2.74
C TYR A 31 3.40 19.33 -1.88
N TYR A 32 3.29 19.14 -0.56
CA TYR A 32 2.74 20.15 0.36
C TYR A 32 3.78 20.85 1.25
N GLY A 33 5.04 20.41 1.25
CA GLY A 33 6.09 20.92 2.13
C GLY A 33 7.48 20.79 1.50
N GLU A 34 8.48 20.46 2.33
CA GLU A 34 9.87 20.29 1.87
C GLU A 34 10.09 18.87 1.28
N PRO A 35 10.56 18.75 0.04
CA PRO A 35 10.84 17.46 -0.58
C PRO A 35 11.92 16.67 0.16
N ARG A 36 11.60 15.42 0.51
CA ARG A 36 12.58 14.42 0.99
C ARG A 36 12.42 13.15 0.17
N PHE A 37 13.51 12.65 -0.41
CA PHE A 37 13.45 11.43 -1.19
C PHE A 37 13.55 10.19 -0.30
N THR A 38 12.58 9.29 -0.41
CA THR A 38 12.60 7.96 0.21
C THR A 38 12.30 6.90 -0.83
N ARG A 39 12.71 5.65 -0.54
CA ARG A 39 12.51 4.50 -1.43
C ARG A 39 11.32 3.65 -0.98
N ASP A 40 10.25 4.31 -0.58
CA ASP A 40 9.00 3.71 -0.11
C ASP A 40 7.81 4.60 -0.48
N ILE A 41 6.61 4.08 -0.25
CA ILE A 41 5.36 4.79 -0.44
C ILE A 41 4.52 4.54 0.81
N ASP A 42 4.20 5.61 1.54
CA ASP A 42 3.36 5.52 2.73
C ASP A 42 1.90 5.81 2.39
N VAL A 43 1.00 4.92 2.81
CA VAL A 43 -0.44 5.08 2.63
C VAL A 43 -1.17 4.75 3.91
N VAL A 44 -2.07 5.66 4.34
CA VAL A 44 -3.09 5.35 5.35
C VAL A 44 -4.33 4.87 4.62
N THR A 45 -4.93 3.77 5.09
CA THR A 45 -6.10 3.18 4.42
C THR A 45 -7.09 2.58 5.42
N GLU A 46 -8.36 2.57 5.04
CA GLU A 46 -9.43 1.88 5.77
C GLU A 46 -9.69 0.48 5.16
N LEU A 47 -8.64 -0.34 5.06
CA LEU A 47 -8.73 -1.72 4.60
C LEU A 47 -9.40 -2.59 5.66
N LYS A 48 -10.47 -3.31 5.27
CA LYS A 48 -11.19 -4.23 6.16
C LYS A 48 -10.76 -5.67 5.96
N GLU A 49 -10.92 -6.52 6.99
CA GLU A 49 -10.51 -7.94 6.93
C GLU A 49 -11.17 -8.68 5.76
N GLU A 50 -12.45 -8.40 5.49
CA GLU A 50 -13.19 -9.02 4.38
C GLU A 50 -12.65 -8.65 2.99
N GLN A 51 -11.88 -7.57 2.87
CA GLN A 51 -11.28 -7.10 1.62
C GLN A 51 -9.86 -7.64 1.40
N VAL A 52 -9.23 -8.26 2.41
CA VAL A 52 -7.81 -8.66 2.34
C VAL A 52 -7.55 -9.65 1.20
N ASP A 53 -8.48 -10.58 0.98
CA ASP A 53 -8.31 -11.59 -0.07
C ASP A 53 -8.34 -10.97 -1.47
N ASP A 54 -9.23 -10.01 -1.72
CA ASP A 54 -9.31 -9.30 -3.00
C ASP A 54 -8.15 -8.31 -3.17
N PHE A 55 -7.79 -7.59 -2.11
CA PHE A 55 -6.65 -6.68 -2.08
C PHE A 55 -5.34 -7.40 -2.42
N SER A 56 -5.09 -8.55 -1.80
CA SER A 56 -3.84 -9.29 -1.97
C SER A 56 -3.69 -9.92 -3.37
N ARG A 57 -4.78 -10.09 -4.14
CA ARG A 57 -4.72 -10.62 -5.51
C ARG A 57 -3.98 -9.71 -6.49
N PHE A 58 -3.87 -8.42 -6.16
CA PHE A 58 -3.14 -7.46 -6.98
C PHE A 58 -1.62 -7.50 -6.77
N PHE A 59 -1.14 -8.26 -5.80
CA PHE A 59 0.28 -8.38 -5.43
C PHE A 59 0.73 -9.83 -5.56
N PRO A 60 0.98 -10.32 -6.79
CA PRO A 60 1.28 -11.72 -7.01
C PRO A 60 2.65 -12.08 -6.41
N GLY A 61 2.73 -13.26 -5.78
CA GLY A 61 3.86 -13.68 -4.94
C GLY A 61 5.20 -13.87 -5.68
N ASN A 62 5.19 -13.90 -7.02
CA ASN A 62 6.40 -13.91 -7.84
C ASN A 62 7.04 -12.51 -7.99
N GLU A 63 6.32 -11.44 -7.66
CA GLU A 63 6.78 -10.04 -7.79
C GLU A 63 6.75 -9.29 -6.46
N PHE A 64 5.81 -9.65 -5.57
CA PHE A 64 5.59 -8.97 -4.31
C PHE A 64 5.64 -9.92 -3.12
N TYR A 65 6.26 -9.46 -2.06
CA TYR A 65 5.98 -9.96 -0.72
C TYR A 65 4.70 -9.27 -0.21
N CYS A 66 3.65 -10.06 0.01
CA CYS A 66 2.36 -9.61 0.52
C CYS A 66 1.74 -10.74 1.38
N ASP A 67 1.90 -10.65 2.70
CA ASP A 67 1.43 -11.66 3.64
C ASP A 67 0.01 -11.33 4.13
N LYS A 68 -0.97 -12.14 3.67
CA LYS A 68 -2.39 -12.00 4.02
C LYS A 68 -2.67 -12.11 5.52
N GLU A 69 -2.00 -13.03 6.20
CA GLU A 69 -2.28 -13.31 7.61
C GLU A 69 -1.67 -12.21 8.48
N MET A 70 -0.51 -11.68 8.08
CA MET A 70 0.05 -10.45 8.64
C MET A 70 -0.92 -9.28 8.44
N ILE A 71 -1.43 -9.04 7.22
CA ILE A 71 -2.37 -7.94 6.95
C ILE A 71 -3.61 -8.04 7.86
N LYS A 72 -4.23 -9.23 7.96
CA LYS A 72 -5.38 -9.45 8.86
C LYS A 72 -5.04 -9.16 10.32
N ALA A 73 -3.89 -9.63 10.79
CA ALA A 73 -3.42 -9.37 12.15
C ALA A 73 -3.21 -7.87 12.41
N GLU A 74 -2.64 -7.14 11.45
CA GLU A 74 -2.44 -5.68 11.52
C GLU A 74 -3.75 -4.92 11.55
N ILE A 75 -4.74 -5.31 10.74
CA ILE A 75 -6.07 -4.68 10.75
C ILE A 75 -6.70 -4.80 12.14
N LYS A 76 -6.67 -5.99 12.76
CA LYS A 76 -7.24 -6.21 14.11
C LYS A 76 -6.59 -5.34 15.17
N ARG A 77 -5.27 -5.16 15.11
CA ARG A 77 -4.51 -4.37 16.09
C ARG A 77 -4.37 -2.89 15.70
N ARG A 78 -4.98 -2.46 14.59
CA ARG A 78 -4.84 -1.11 14.01
C ARG A 78 -3.37 -0.73 13.81
N GLY A 79 -2.58 -1.69 13.32
CA GLY A 79 -1.16 -1.57 13.07
C GLY A 79 -0.83 -1.27 11.62
N GLN A 80 0.40 -1.57 11.23
CA GLN A 80 0.97 -1.30 9.91
C GLN A 80 1.63 -2.55 9.36
N PHE A 81 1.49 -2.78 8.06
CA PHE A 81 2.15 -3.86 7.32
C PHE A 81 2.91 -3.28 6.14
N ASN A 82 3.87 -4.06 5.64
CA ASN A 82 4.63 -3.71 4.45
C ASN A 82 4.25 -4.64 3.29
N ILE A 83 4.22 -4.06 2.09
CA ILE A 83 4.25 -4.79 0.82
C ILE A 83 5.60 -4.45 0.19
N ILE A 84 6.35 -5.46 -0.24
CA ILE A 84 7.71 -5.26 -0.76
C ILE A 84 7.76 -5.79 -2.20
N HIS A 85 8.05 -4.90 -3.15
CA HIS A 85 8.38 -5.29 -4.52
C HIS A 85 9.78 -5.92 -4.51
N SER A 86 9.87 -7.20 -4.85
CA SER A 86 11.06 -8.04 -4.59
C SER A 86 11.95 -8.25 -5.81
N LEU A 87 11.66 -7.58 -6.93
CA LEU A 87 12.39 -7.68 -8.21
C LEU A 87 12.75 -6.31 -8.79
#